data_AF-A0AAU4X0N0-F1
#
_entry.id   AF-A0AAU4X0N0-F1
#
_cell.length_a   1.000
_cell.length_b   1.000
_cell.length_c   1.000
_cell.angle_alpha   90.00
_cell.angle_beta   90.00
_cell.angle_gamma   90.00
#
_symmetry.space_group_name_H-M   'P 1'
#
loop_
_entity.id
_entity.type
_entity.pdbx_description
1 polymer ?
#
loop_
_entity_poly.entity_id
_entity_poly.type
_entity_poly.pdbx_seq_one_letter_code
_entity_poly.pdbx_strand_id
1 'polypeptide(L)'
;MTVQPVPHTWPSLPQRVPEGELRTYGAGSRGGSSTVFDVFGHEDRVLYKKYAIQRSEADLDRLVRLHRELDSDSNDGAFLRRRFAWPLAVVTADGGAVSGVLVPKAEMTYRAQLSTNRVRARDFNYLLYETRAARVGVEPATVREKLVLLRLTVEAFAWLEERGLVHEDISAGNLLWSVRPEPAVLILDCDSIRPAGSTVDDPLLTTTDWTDPRVLGGEVPRPDQASVTYAVGLLTARVFGTPSWRPSATDSQDSPQEGVPAALLPVLRESVRATTPRPPLHRWLAILDEALEDTPARTHTPRTAVRTTVSEPLRQGGLSYGVKERVALAVGLVCGAVAAILLLIEML
;
A
#
# COMPACT_ATOMS: atom_id res chain seq x y z
N MET A 1 21.54 25.26 -3.86
CA MET A 1 20.35 25.02 -4.69
C MET A 1 19.17 24.96 -3.76
N THR A 2 18.38 26.01 -3.73
CA THR A 2 17.08 26.05 -3.07
C THR A 2 16.20 25.00 -3.74
N VAL A 3 15.87 23.92 -3.01
CA VAL A 3 14.86 22.96 -3.43
C VAL A 3 13.58 23.78 -3.55
N GLN A 4 13.10 23.98 -4.78
CA GLN A 4 11.80 24.59 -4.95
C GLN A 4 10.76 23.69 -4.25
N PRO A 5 9.86 24.25 -3.43
CA PRO A 5 8.78 23.46 -2.87
C PRO A 5 8.01 22.86 -4.04
N VAL A 6 8.00 21.53 -4.10
CA VAL A 6 7.17 20.77 -5.03
C VAL A 6 5.73 21.25 -4.81
N PRO A 7 5.02 21.74 -5.85
CA PRO A 7 3.65 22.21 -5.65
C PRO A 7 2.85 21.12 -4.95
N HIS A 8 2.27 21.45 -3.79
CA HIS A 8 1.45 20.57 -2.97
C HIS A 8 0.11 20.20 -3.64
N THR A 9 -0.03 20.47 -4.93
CA THR A 9 -1.25 20.30 -5.72
C THR A 9 -1.03 19.18 -6.73
N TRP A 10 -1.98 18.25 -6.76
CA TRP A 10 -2.06 17.28 -7.85
C TRP A 10 -2.49 17.98 -9.15
N PRO A 11 -2.14 17.42 -10.33
CA PRO A 11 -2.51 18.04 -11.58
C PRO A 11 -4.04 18.14 -11.71
N SER A 12 -4.53 19.28 -12.19
CA SER A 12 -5.94 19.44 -12.51
C SER A 12 -6.28 18.58 -13.73
N LEU A 13 -7.18 17.62 -13.54
CA LEU A 13 -7.63 16.69 -14.57
C LEU A 13 -9.14 16.81 -14.76
N PRO A 14 -9.67 16.58 -15.98
CA PRO A 14 -11.10 16.38 -16.17
C PRO A 14 -11.55 15.11 -15.42
N GLN A 15 -12.86 14.99 -15.16
CA GLN A 15 -13.40 13.80 -14.49
C GLN A 15 -13.09 12.52 -15.28
N ARG A 16 -13.11 12.61 -16.62
CA ARG A 16 -12.81 11.51 -17.52
C ARG A 16 -11.77 11.92 -18.56
N VAL A 17 -10.88 10.99 -18.89
CA VAL A 17 -9.83 11.13 -19.91
C VAL A 17 -9.91 9.96 -20.89
N PRO A 18 -10.02 10.19 -22.20
CA PRO A 18 -9.92 9.12 -23.18
C PRO A 18 -8.55 8.43 -23.15
N GLU A 19 -8.53 7.10 -23.19
CA GLU A 19 -7.28 6.32 -23.17
C GLU A 19 -6.36 6.67 -24.35
N GLY A 20 -6.94 6.96 -25.52
CA GLY A 20 -6.20 7.38 -26.71
C GLY A 20 -5.45 8.73 -26.56
N GLU A 21 -5.79 9.55 -25.56
CA GLU A 21 -5.06 10.78 -25.24
C GLU A 21 -3.86 10.54 -24.32
N LEU A 22 -3.78 9.37 -23.67
CA LEU A 22 -2.71 9.03 -22.74
C LEU A 22 -1.46 8.59 -23.49
N ARG A 23 -0.33 9.22 -23.16
CA ARG A 23 1.00 8.82 -23.64
C ARG A 23 1.68 7.99 -22.55
N THR A 24 1.67 6.67 -22.68
CA THR A 24 2.26 5.77 -21.69
C THR A 24 3.69 5.34 -22.05
N TYR A 25 4.46 4.94 -21.03
CA TYR A 25 5.82 4.41 -21.20
C TYR A 25 5.94 2.91 -20.84
N GLY A 26 6.60 2.16 -21.72
CA GLY A 26 7.02 0.77 -21.45
C GLY A 26 5.86 -0.23 -21.36
N ALA A 27 6.15 -1.44 -20.91
CA ALA A 27 5.16 -2.52 -20.79
C ALA A 27 4.23 -2.37 -19.57
N GLY A 28 4.45 -1.35 -18.73
CA GLY A 28 3.78 -1.19 -17.44
C GLY A 28 4.24 -2.22 -16.39
N SER A 29 3.83 -2.00 -15.14
CA SER A 29 4.00 -2.94 -14.03
C SER A 29 2.71 -3.70 -13.81
N ARG A 30 2.74 -5.02 -14.00
CA ARG A 30 1.56 -5.88 -13.82
C ARG A 30 1.39 -6.24 -12.35
N GLY A 31 0.22 -5.96 -11.80
CA GLY A 31 -0.27 -6.46 -10.51
C GLY A 31 -1.31 -7.57 -10.70
N GLY A 32 -2.01 -7.93 -9.62
CA GLY A 32 -3.01 -9.02 -9.66
C GLY A 32 -4.16 -8.77 -10.64
N SER A 33 -4.72 -7.56 -10.64
CA SER A 33 -5.93 -7.22 -11.42
C SER A 33 -5.78 -5.98 -12.32
N SER A 34 -4.58 -5.40 -12.37
CA SER A 34 -4.31 -4.19 -13.14
C SER A 34 -2.88 -4.15 -13.66
N THR A 35 -2.66 -3.33 -14.68
CA THR A 35 -1.31 -2.94 -15.14
C THR A 35 -1.15 -1.45 -14.98
N VAL A 36 -0.08 -1.02 -14.32
CA VAL A 36 0.20 0.39 -14.03
C VAL A 36 1.24 0.92 -15.00
N PHE A 37 0.94 2.03 -15.66
CA PHE A 37 1.81 2.69 -16.63
C PHE A 37 2.21 4.08 -16.14
N ASP A 38 3.48 4.45 -16.37
CA ASP A 38 3.87 5.86 -16.32
C ASP A 38 3.18 6.62 -17.46
N VAL A 39 2.65 7.80 -17.16
CA VAL A 39 2.03 8.71 -18.13
C VAL A 39 2.93 9.92 -18.33
N PHE A 40 3.21 10.25 -19.59
CA PHE A 40 3.91 11.47 -19.97
C PHE A 40 2.96 12.66 -20.04
N GLY A 41 3.41 13.81 -19.59
CA GLY A 41 2.57 15.00 -19.44
C GLY A 41 1.94 15.05 -18.04
N HIS A 42 1.09 16.05 -17.79
CA HIS A 42 0.57 16.32 -16.43
C HIS A 42 1.70 16.41 -15.39
N GLU A 43 2.80 17.08 -15.77
CA GLU A 43 4.03 17.21 -14.97
C GLU A 43 4.71 15.87 -14.62
N ASP A 44 4.39 14.79 -15.33
CA ASP A 44 4.85 13.41 -15.08
C ASP A 44 4.52 12.90 -13.65
N ARG A 45 3.42 13.45 -13.10
CA ARG A 45 2.96 13.22 -11.72
C ARG A 45 1.86 12.18 -11.58
N VAL A 46 1.42 11.56 -12.67
CA VAL A 46 0.32 10.58 -12.64
C VAL A 46 0.73 9.25 -13.25
N LEU A 47 0.07 8.21 -12.78
CA LEU A 47 0.15 6.86 -13.29
C LEU A 47 -1.22 6.47 -13.83
N TYR A 48 -1.24 5.68 -14.90
CA TYR A 48 -2.44 5.07 -15.43
C TYR A 48 -2.54 3.63 -14.91
N LYS A 49 -3.52 3.37 -14.03
CA LYS A 49 -3.87 2.02 -13.57
C LYS A 49 -4.95 1.46 -14.50
N LYS A 50 -4.53 0.61 -15.45
CA LYS A 50 -5.42 -0.07 -16.40
C LYS A 50 -5.98 -1.35 -15.79
N TYR A 51 -7.28 -1.51 -15.78
CA TYR A 51 -7.93 -2.69 -15.21
C TYR A 51 -7.93 -3.87 -16.19
N ALA A 52 -7.71 -5.07 -15.66
CA ALA A 52 -7.90 -6.31 -16.41
C ALA A 52 -9.35 -6.81 -16.35
N ILE A 53 -10.10 -6.39 -15.32
CA ILE A 53 -11.51 -6.73 -15.10
C ILE A 53 -12.28 -5.42 -15.04
N GLN A 54 -13.43 -5.39 -15.72
CA GLN A 54 -14.29 -4.22 -15.72
C GLN A 54 -14.72 -3.85 -14.30
N ARG A 55 -14.76 -2.55 -14.03
CA ARG A 55 -15.17 -1.95 -12.76
C ARG A 55 -16.41 -1.10 -12.97
N SER A 56 -17.19 -0.92 -11.90
CA SER A 56 -18.36 -0.06 -11.89
C SER A 56 -18.00 1.38 -12.25
N GLU A 57 -18.57 1.85 -13.37
CA GLU A 57 -18.40 3.21 -13.86
C GLU A 57 -18.93 4.24 -12.85
N ALA A 58 -20.11 3.96 -12.28
CA ALA A 58 -20.74 4.83 -11.30
C ALA A 58 -19.90 4.99 -10.02
N ASP A 59 -19.26 3.91 -9.56
CA ASP A 59 -18.44 3.95 -8.35
C ASP A 59 -17.14 4.72 -8.56
N LEU A 60 -16.47 4.52 -9.70
CA LEU A 60 -15.25 5.25 -10.02
C LEU A 60 -15.51 6.74 -10.26
N ASP A 61 -16.59 7.07 -10.96
CA ASP A 61 -17.04 8.46 -11.12
C ASP A 61 -17.34 9.11 -9.77
N ARG A 62 -18.06 8.40 -8.88
CA ARG A 62 -18.34 8.87 -7.53
C ARG A 62 -17.04 9.13 -6.77
N LEU A 63 -16.07 8.24 -6.87
CA LEU A 63 -14.79 8.36 -6.18
C LEU A 63 -13.95 9.54 -6.67
N VAL A 64 -13.93 9.80 -7.99
CA VAL A 64 -13.28 10.97 -8.61
C VAL A 64 -14.03 12.27 -8.28
N ARG A 65 -15.36 12.25 -8.18
CA ARG A 65 -16.13 13.42 -7.70
C ARG A 65 -15.84 13.72 -6.24
N LEU A 66 -15.88 12.70 -5.39
CA LEU A 66 -15.57 12.81 -3.97
C LEU A 66 -14.16 13.36 -3.73
N HIS A 67 -13.18 12.92 -4.52
CA HIS A 67 -11.85 13.53 -4.54
C HIS A 67 -11.92 15.04 -4.73
N ARG A 68 -12.61 15.51 -5.79
CA ARG A 68 -12.68 16.94 -6.13
C ARG A 68 -13.37 17.75 -5.04
N GLU A 69 -14.41 17.21 -4.43
CA GLU A 69 -15.11 17.81 -3.29
C GLU A 69 -14.16 17.99 -2.11
N LEU A 70 -13.44 16.92 -1.72
CA LEU A 70 -12.49 16.95 -0.60
C LEU A 70 -11.26 17.81 -0.88
N ASP A 71 -10.75 17.79 -2.12
CA ASP A 71 -9.59 18.56 -2.56
C ASP A 71 -9.84 20.07 -2.56
N SER A 72 -11.11 20.47 -2.73
CA SER A 72 -11.55 21.88 -2.72
C SER A 72 -11.60 22.49 -1.31
N ASP A 73 -11.71 21.66 -0.27
CA ASP A 73 -11.52 22.09 1.12
C ASP A 73 -10.02 22.15 1.45
N SER A 74 -9.55 23.27 2.02
CA SER A 74 -8.11 23.48 2.22
C SER A 74 -7.46 22.49 3.19
N ASN A 75 -8.19 22.05 4.23
CA ASN A 75 -7.67 21.15 5.24
C ASN A 75 -7.75 19.71 4.77
N ASP A 76 -8.93 19.31 4.28
CA ASP A 76 -9.15 17.95 3.78
C ASP A 76 -8.32 17.67 2.53
N GLY A 77 -8.21 18.62 1.62
CA GLY A 77 -7.38 18.49 0.43
C GLY A 77 -5.90 18.33 0.78
N ALA A 78 -5.38 19.10 1.74
CA ALA A 78 -4.00 18.95 2.17
C ALA A 78 -3.72 17.58 2.83
N PHE A 79 -4.67 17.08 3.63
CA PHE A 79 -4.57 15.76 4.24
C PHE A 79 -4.66 14.64 3.19
N LEU A 80 -5.67 14.71 2.32
CA LEU A 80 -5.91 13.78 1.22
C LEU A 80 -4.65 13.61 0.36
N ARG A 81 -4.05 14.73 -0.07
CA ARG A 81 -2.87 14.74 -0.93
C ARG A 81 -1.62 14.18 -0.28
N ARG A 82 -1.53 14.23 1.05
CA ARG A 82 -0.40 13.68 1.83
C ARG A 82 -0.56 12.20 2.15
N ARG A 83 -1.80 11.68 2.20
CA ARG A 83 -2.10 10.36 2.76
C ARG A 83 -2.58 9.33 1.76
N PHE A 84 -3.16 9.73 0.63
CA PHE A 84 -3.81 8.80 -0.29
C PHE A 84 -3.32 8.97 -1.72
N ALA A 85 -3.14 7.87 -2.44
CA ALA A 85 -2.97 7.87 -3.88
C ALA A 85 -4.35 7.78 -4.56
N TRP A 86 -5.18 8.81 -4.36
CA TRP A 86 -6.59 8.80 -4.74
C TRP A 86 -6.80 8.88 -6.27
N PRO A 87 -7.83 8.22 -6.84
CA PRO A 87 -8.18 8.36 -8.26
C PRO A 87 -8.55 9.80 -8.65
N LEU A 88 -7.84 10.36 -9.62
CA LEU A 88 -7.97 11.74 -10.07
C LEU A 88 -8.87 11.89 -11.29
N ALA A 89 -8.94 10.86 -12.13
CA ALA A 89 -9.77 10.80 -13.33
C ALA A 89 -10.07 9.35 -13.69
N VAL A 90 -11.25 9.11 -14.27
CA VAL A 90 -11.59 7.83 -14.91
C VAL A 90 -11.02 7.83 -16.32
N VAL A 91 -10.39 6.73 -16.72
CA VAL A 91 -9.90 6.53 -18.09
C VAL A 91 -10.91 5.69 -18.86
N THR A 92 -11.28 6.15 -20.06
CA THR A 92 -12.26 5.47 -20.92
C THR A 92 -11.62 4.96 -22.21
N ALA A 93 -11.89 3.71 -22.57
CA ALA A 93 -11.54 3.15 -23.87
C ALA A 93 -12.37 3.77 -25.01
N ASP A 94 -12.01 3.43 -26.24
CA ASP A 94 -12.83 3.71 -27.42
C ASP A 94 -14.24 3.11 -27.23
N GLY A 95 -15.27 3.93 -27.44
CA GLY A 95 -16.67 3.56 -27.15
C GLY A 95 -17.16 3.90 -25.74
N GLY A 96 -16.32 4.54 -24.90
CA GLY A 96 -16.74 5.16 -23.65
C GLY A 96 -16.73 4.26 -22.41
N ALA A 97 -16.45 2.96 -22.58
CA ALA A 97 -16.33 2.03 -21.46
C ALA A 97 -15.12 2.37 -20.59
N VAL A 98 -15.23 2.16 -19.27
CA VAL A 98 -14.11 2.34 -18.34
C VAL A 98 -12.99 1.35 -18.64
N SER A 99 -11.76 1.86 -18.79
CA SER A 99 -10.54 1.05 -18.91
C SER A 99 -9.61 1.16 -17.72
N GLY A 100 -9.73 2.22 -16.91
CA GLY A 100 -8.90 2.39 -15.72
C GLY A 100 -9.08 3.72 -15.02
N VAL A 101 -8.07 4.12 -14.26
CA VAL A 101 -8.02 5.42 -13.57
C VAL A 101 -6.62 6.04 -13.65
N LEU A 102 -6.56 7.37 -13.60
CA LEU A 102 -5.34 8.10 -13.29
C LEU A 102 -5.20 8.27 -11.78
N VAL A 103 -4.04 7.94 -11.23
CA VAL A 103 -3.70 8.09 -9.81
C VAL A 103 -2.41 8.89 -9.67
N PRO A 104 -2.19 9.62 -8.55
CA PRO A 104 -0.93 10.32 -8.34
C PRO A 104 0.24 9.35 -8.24
N LYS A 105 1.38 9.76 -8.78
CA LYS A 105 2.64 9.04 -8.70
C LYS A 105 3.30 9.34 -7.36
N ALA A 106 3.59 8.28 -6.60
CA ALA A 106 4.30 8.42 -5.33
C ALA A 106 5.67 9.10 -5.52
N GLU A 107 5.93 10.11 -4.68
CA GLU A 107 7.18 10.87 -4.66
C GLU A 107 8.41 10.00 -4.38
N MET A 108 9.60 10.53 -4.72
CA MET A 108 10.86 9.81 -4.52
C MET A 108 11.15 9.49 -3.04
N THR A 109 10.59 10.25 -2.09
CA THR A 109 10.70 9.95 -0.64
C THR A 109 10.13 8.57 -0.28
N TYR A 110 9.14 8.08 -1.03
CA TYR A 110 8.56 6.76 -0.83
C TYR A 110 9.32 5.66 -1.58
N ARG A 111 10.52 5.94 -2.08
CA ARG A 111 11.32 4.98 -2.84
C ARG A 111 12.62 4.66 -2.11
N ALA A 112 13.02 3.40 -2.21
CA ALA A 112 14.31 2.92 -1.75
C ALA A 112 15.22 2.65 -2.95
N GLN A 113 16.45 3.13 -2.88
CA GLN A 113 17.52 2.69 -3.78
C GLN A 113 18.15 1.43 -3.19
N LEU A 114 17.94 0.31 -3.87
CA LEU A 114 18.48 -0.98 -3.45
C LEU A 114 19.96 -1.09 -3.82
N SER A 115 20.69 -1.95 -3.13
CA SER A 115 22.11 -2.29 -3.41
C SER A 115 22.36 -2.78 -4.84
N THR A 116 21.32 -3.22 -5.54
CA THR A 116 21.34 -3.62 -6.96
C THR A 116 21.22 -2.45 -7.94
N ASN A 117 21.34 -1.20 -7.48
CA ASN A 117 21.04 0.04 -8.23
C ASN A 117 19.60 0.12 -8.79
N ARG A 118 18.70 -0.70 -8.26
CA ARG A 118 17.27 -0.66 -8.60
C ARG A 118 16.55 0.26 -7.62
N VAL A 119 15.65 1.08 -8.14
CA VAL A 119 14.73 1.88 -7.34
C VAL A 119 13.41 1.13 -7.19
N ARG A 120 12.91 1.01 -5.97
CA ARG A 120 11.63 0.35 -5.66
C ARG A 120 10.79 1.23 -4.75
N ALA A 121 9.47 1.12 -4.83
CA ALA A 121 8.60 1.67 -3.81
C ALA A 121 8.96 1.02 -2.46
N ARG A 122 8.96 1.81 -1.40
CA ARG A 122 9.24 1.40 -0.03
C ARG A 122 7.90 1.20 0.67
N ASP A 123 7.35 0.01 0.49
CA ASP A 123 6.11 -0.41 1.14
C ASP A 123 6.36 -1.01 2.54
N PHE A 124 5.30 -1.26 3.30
CA PHE A 124 5.41 -1.79 4.67
C PHE A 124 6.00 -3.21 4.71
N ASN A 125 6.09 -3.97 3.60
CA ASN A 125 6.78 -5.27 3.63
C ASN A 125 8.26 -5.11 4.03
N TYR A 126 8.88 -3.95 3.78
CA TYR A 126 10.23 -3.69 4.30
C TYR A 126 10.28 -3.54 5.82
N LEU A 127 9.19 -3.12 6.49
CA LEU A 127 9.06 -3.09 7.95
C LEU A 127 8.74 -4.48 8.52
N LEU A 128 8.05 -5.33 7.76
CA LEU A 128 7.78 -6.71 8.15
C LEU A 128 9.08 -7.53 8.05
N TYR A 129 9.81 -7.41 6.94
CA TYR A 129 10.99 -8.24 6.67
C TYR A 129 12.32 -7.47 6.84
N GLU A 130 12.51 -6.76 7.96
CA GLU A 130 13.65 -5.84 8.16
C GLU A 130 15.02 -6.48 7.97
N THR A 131 15.23 -7.71 8.44
CA THR A 131 16.49 -8.43 8.23
C THR A 131 16.79 -8.64 6.74
N ARG A 132 15.75 -8.89 5.93
CA ARG A 132 15.88 -9.03 4.46
C ARG A 132 16.02 -7.66 3.79
N ALA A 133 15.30 -6.66 4.29
CA ALA A 133 15.34 -5.27 3.83
C ALA A 133 16.77 -4.69 3.97
N ALA A 134 17.40 -4.89 5.12
CA ALA A 134 18.76 -4.43 5.39
C ALA A 134 19.79 -5.02 4.41
N ARG A 135 19.65 -6.30 4.04
CA ARG A 135 20.54 -6.96 3.05
C ARG A 135 20.47 -6.35 1.65
N VAL A 136 19.35 -5.70 1.31
CA VAL A 136 19.18 -5.02 0.02
C VAL A 136 19.34 -3.50 0.11
N GLY A 137 19.82 -2.98 1.25
CA GLY A 137 20.15 -1.58 1.45
C GLY A 137 19.02 -0.69 1.98
N VAL A 138 17.92 -1.27 2.48
CA VAL A 138 16.85 -0.52 3.15
C VAL A 138 17.14 -0.49 4.65
N GLU A 139 17.37 0.69 5.20
CA GLU A 139 17.64 0.88 6.63
C GLU A 139 16.41 0.45 7.47
N PRO A 140 16.60 -0.36 8.52
CA PRO A 140 15.54 -0.70 9.47
C PRO A 140 14.99 0.54 10.18
N ALA A 141 13.69 0.54 10.47
CA ALA A 141 13.07 1.61 11.22
C ALA A 141 13.23 1.37 12.73
N THR A 142 13.47 2.43 13.50
CA THR A 142 13.43 2.35 14.96
C THR A 142 12.02 2.05 15.47
N VAL A 143 11.90 1.57 16.72
CA VAL A 143 10.60 1.34 17.37
C VAL A 143 9.74 2.61 17.34
N ARG A 144 10.34 3.77 17.66
CA ARG A 144 9.63 5.06 17.60
C ARG A 144 9.18 5.40 16.18
N GLU A 145 10.02 5.20 15.16
CA GLU A 145 9.63 5.44 13.77
C GLU A 145 8.47 4.53 13.35
N LYS A 146 8.49 3.24 13.73
CA LYS A 146 7.37 2.31 13.49
C LYS A 146 6.08 2.78 14.18
N LEU A 147 6.16 3.25 15.42
CA LEU A 147 5.02 3.84 16.14
C LEU A 147 4.46 5.06 15.41
N VAL A 148 5.33 5.98 14.96
CA VAL A 148 4.89 7.16 14.19
C VAL A 148 4.21 6.70 12.90
N LEU A 149 4.82 5.80 12.13
CA LEU A 149 4.23 5.30 10.88
C LEU A 149 2.87 4.64 11.11
N LEU A 150 2.71 3.82 12.15
CA LEU A 150 1.42 3.23 12.51
C LEU A 150 0.39 4.29 12.90
N ARG A 151 0.77 5.29 13.69
CA ARG A 151 -0.11 6.42 14.03
C ARG A 151 -0.60 7.16 12.78
N LEU A 152 0.29 7.46 11.83
CA LEU A 152 -0.07 8.11 10.58
C LEU A 152 -1.01 7.25 9.71
N THR A 153 -0.81 5.93 9.72
CA THR A 153 -1.72 4.98 9.04
C THR A 153 -3.09 4.96 9.71
N VAL A 154 -3.16 4.87 11.04
CA VAL A 154 -4.43 4.87 11.79
C VAL A 154 -5.17 6.19 11.64
N GLU A 155 -4.45 7.32 11.64
CA GLU A 155 -5.02 8.66 11.42
C GLU A 155 -5.68 8.76 10.04
N ALA A 156 -5.05 8.21 9.00
CA ALA A 156 -5.64 8.18 7.66
C ALA A 156 -6.91 7.31 7.60
N PHE A 157 -6.92 6.15 8.27
CA PHE A 157 -8.11 5.32 8.33
C PHE A 157 -9.22 5.92 9.20
N ALA A 158 -8.88 6.61 10.29
CA ALA A 158 -9.85 7.33 11.11
C ALA A 158 -10.51 8.47 10.32
N TRP A 159 -9.72 9.17 9.49
CA TRP A 159 -10.24 10.21 8.59
C TRP A 159 -11.24 9.65 7.54
N LEU A 160 -11.03 8.42 7.06
CA LEU A 160 -12.01 7.71 6.23
C LEU A 160 -13.25 7.30 7.04
N GLU A 161 -13.06 6.76 8.25
CA GLU A 161 -14.14 6.35 9.16
C GLU A 161 -15.11 7.50 9.45
N GLU A 162 -14.59 8.68 9.77
CA GLU A 162 -15.36 9.91 10.01
C GLU A 162 -16.22 10.33 8.81
N ARG A 163 -15.82 9.94 7.60
CA ARG A 163 -16.52 10.20 6.34
C ARG A 163 -17.42 9.04 5.91
N GLY A 164 -17.56 8.02 6.76
CA GLY A 164 -18.32 6.82 6.45
C GLY A 164 -17.72 5.99 5.32
N LEU A 165 -16.40 6.06 5.12
CA LEU A 165 -15.67 5.35 4.06
C LEU A 165 -14.85 4.20 4.62
N VAL A 166 -14.67 3.14 3.82
CA VAL A 166 -13.85 1.97 4.11
C VAL A 166 -12.90 1.71 2.95
N HIS A 167 -11.65 1.38 3.26
CA HIS A 167 -10.68 0.86 2.30
C HIS A 167 -10.71 -0.67 2.31
N GLU A 168 -11.00 -1.30 1.17
CA GLU A 168 -11.27 -2.74 1.14
C GLU A 168 -10.02 -3.61 1.00
N ASP A 169 -8.93 -3.10 0.43
CA ASP A 169 -7.69 -3.87 0.21
C ASP A 169 -6.53 -3.32 1.06
N ILE A 170 -6.65 -3.43 2.38
CA ILE A 170 -5.57 -3.03 3.30
C ILE A 170 -4.54 -4.15 3.37
N SER A 171 -3.31 -3.87 2.94
CA SER A 171 -2.18 -4.79 3.07
C SER A 171 -0.87 -4.02 3.21
N ALA A 172 0.20 -4.67 3.70
CA ALA A 172 1.52 -4.04 3.75
C ALA A 172 2.04 -3.59 2.36
N GLY A 173 1.59 -4.22 1.27
CA GLY A 173 1.95 -3.81 -0.09
C GLY A 173 1.29 -2.51 -0.54
N ASN A 174 0.13 -2.17 0.05
CA ASN A 174 -0.65 -0.97 -0.30
C ASN A 174 -0.35 0.22 0.63
N LEU A 175 0.68 0.12 1.46
CA LEU A 175 1.11 1.20 2.36
C LEU A 175 2.55 1.54 2.03
N LEU A 176 2.80 2.73 1.48
CA LEU A 176 4.16 3.26 1.32
C LEU A 176 4.56 4.06 2.55
N TRP A 177 5.85 4.06 2.87
CA TRP A 177 6.36 4.82 4.00
C TRP A 177 7.67 5.54 3.70
N SER A 178 7.89 6.60 4.49
CA SER A 178 9.16 7.26 4.64
C SER A 178 9.38 7.70 6.08
N VAL A 179 10.63 7.74 6.52
CA VAL A 179 11.05 8.38 7.77
C VAL A 179 11.97 9.57 7.53
N ARG A 180 12.35 9.83 6.27
CA ARG A 180 13.26 10.91 5.86
C ARG A 180 12.77 11.52 4.53
N PRO A 181 12.71 12.86 4.38
CA PRO A 181 13.15 13.87 5.34
C PRO A 181 12.27 13.93 6.61
N GLU A 182 11.03 13.47 6.53
CA GLU A 182 10.10 13.37 7.65
C GLU A 182 9.29 12.06 7.58
N PRO A 183 8.71 11.59 8.70
CA PRO A 183 7.77 10.48 8.71
C PRO A 183 6.54 10.73 7.85
N ALA A 184 6.27 9.83 6.92
CA ALA A 184 5.13 9.92 6.01
C ALA A 184 4.60 8.54 5.63
N VAL A 185 3.30 8.46 5.37
CA VAL A 185 2.61 7.25 4.88
C VAL A 185 1.70 7.66 3.71
N LEU A 186 1.75 6.88 2.63
CA LEU A 186 0.86 7.01 1.47
C LEU A 186 0.13 5.70 1.24
N ILE A 187 -1.19 5.74 1.29
CA ILE A 187 -2.09 4.61 1.04
C ILE A 187 -2.30 4.50 -0.48
N LEU A 188 -2.03 3.32 -1.02
CA LEU A 188 -2.24 2.98 -2.43
C LEU A 188 -3.60 2.34 -2.65
N ASP A 189 -3.95 2.07 -3.91
CA ASP A 189 -5.15 1.32 -4.27
C ASP A 189 -6.45 1.89 -3.67
N CYS A 190 -6.49 3.21 -3.61
CA CYS A 190 -7.63 3.99 -3.14
C CYS A 190 -8.88 3.86 -4.04
N ASP A 191 -8.75 3.23 -5.22
CA ASP A 191 -9.88 2.78 -6.04
C ASP A 191 -10.68 1.63 -5.41
N SER A 192 -10.21 1.08 -4.29
CA SER A 192 -10.97 0.18 -3.40
C SER A 192 -11.72 0.91 -2.27
N ILE A 193 -11.67 2.26 -2.21
CA ILE A 193 -12.41 3.03 -1.19
C ILE A 193 -13.88 3.14 -1.56
N ARG A 194 -14.75 2.85 -0.59
CA ARG A 194 -16.21 2.88 -0.76
C ARG A 194 -16.94 3.39 0.48
N PRO A 195 -18.22 3.79 0.38
CA PRO A 195 -19.06 4.01 1.54
C PRO A 195 -19.23 2.70 2.33
N ALA A 196 -19.15 2.78 3.65
CA ALA A 196 -19.43 1.66 4.53
C ALA A 196 -20.85 1.14 4.29
N GLY A 197 -21.02 -0.18 4.19
CA GLY A 197 -22.32 -0.81 3.97
C GLY A 197 -22.88 -0.71 2.55
N SER A 198 -22.18 -0.06 1.61
CA SER A 198 -22.61 -0.06 0.20
C SER A 198 -22.55 -1.48 -0.40
N THR A 199 -23.53 -1.80 -1.25
CA THR A 199 -23.52 -2.98 -2.12
C THR A 199 -22.89 -2.62 -3.46
N VAL A 200 -21.94 -3.43 -3.92
CA VAL A 200 -21.26 -3.23 -5.21
C VAL A 200 -21.14 -4.59 -5.88
N ASP A 201 -21.53 -4.66 -7.16
CA ASP A 201 -21.52 -5.91 -7.95
C ASP A 201 -20.12 -6.29 -8.46
N ASP A 202 -19.16 -5.37 -8.35
CA ASP A 202 -17.77 -5.63 -8.72
C ASP A 202 -17.17 -6.77 -7.85
N PRO A 203 -16.26 -7.59 -8.42
CA PRO A 203 -15.56 -8.60 -7.64
C PRO A 203 -14.77 -7.94 -6.50
N LEU A 204 -14.84 -8.55 -5.31
CA LEU A 204 -13.98 -8.19 -4.20
C LEU A 204 -12.56 -8.74 -4.48
N LEU A 205 -11.64 -7.82 -4.71
CA LEU A 205 -10.23 -8.12 -4.92
C LEU A 205 -9.50 -7.65 -3.68
N THR A 206 -9.17 -8.60 -2.81
CA THR A 206 -8.50 -8.34 -1.54
C THR A 206 -7.29 -9.22 -1.39
N THR A 207 -6.31 -8.74 -0.64
CA THR A 207 -5.18 -9.55 -0.23
C THR A 207 -5.62 -10.54 0.83
N THR A 208 -5.88 -11.81 0.45
CA THR A 208 -6.47 -12.85 1.32
C THR A 208 -5.81 -12.92 2.70
N ASP A 209 -4.48 -12.80 2.73
CA ASP A 209 -3.69 -12.91 3.96
C ASP A 209 -3.87 -11.76 4.96
N TRP A 210 -4.51 -10.67 4.54
CA TRP A 210 -4.83 -9.49 5.32
C TRP A 210 -6.34 -9.31 5.52
N THR A 211 -7.13 -10.13 4.85
CA THR A 211 -8.59 -10.00 4.83
C THR A 211 -9.16 -10.47 6.15
N ASP A 212 -10.09 -9.68 6.70
CA ASP A 212 -10.84 -10.04 7.89
C ASP A 212 -11.52 -11.41 7.74
N PRO A 213 -11.34 -12.35 8.69
CA PRO A 213 -11.95 -13.67 8.66
C PRO A 213 -13.47 -13.64 8.46
N ARG A 214 -14.17 -12.61 8.95
CA ARG A 214 -15.62 -12.44 8.74
C ARG A 214 -15.99 -12.27 7.27
N VAL A 215 -15.12 -11.64 6.47
CA VAL A 215 -15.30 -11.49 5.01
C VAL A 215 -15.02 -12.82 4.32
N LEU A 216 -13.94 -13.51 4.70
CA LEU A 216 -13.58 -14.81 4.12
C LEU A 216 -14.59 -15.92 4.46
N GLY A 217 -15.18 -15.86 5.65
CA GLY A 217 -16.24 -16.76 6.12
C GLY A 217 -17.64 -16.40 5.62
N GLY A 218 -17.80 -15.27 4.91
CA GLY A 218 -19.10 -14.81 4.39
C GLY A 218 -20.07 -14.26 5.45
N GLU A 219 -19.59 -14.00 6.67
CA GLU A 219 -20.39 -13.36 7.74
C GLU A 219 -20.72 -11.90 7.40
N VAL A 220 -19.78 -11.22 6.74
CA VAL A 220 -20.02 -9.91 6.12
C VAL A 220 -19.66 -10.00 4.63
N PRO A 221 -20.44 -9.38 3.73
CA PRO A 221 -20.23 -9.54 2.29
C PRO A 221 -18.94 -8.87 1.80
N ARG A 222 -18.49 -7.82 2.49
CA ARG A 222 -17.35 -6.99 2.13
C ARG A 222 -16.74 -6.33 3.39
N PRO A 223 -15.47 -5.89 3.34
CA PRO A 223 -14.82 -5.23 4.46
C PRO A 223 -15.64 -4.04 4.99
N ASP A 224 -15.86 -3.97 6.30
CA ASP A 224 -16.54 -2.87 7.01
C ASP A 224 -15.55 -2.11 7.91
N GLN A 225 -16.03 -1.19 8.76
CA GLN A 225 -15.15 -0.47 9.70
C GLN A 225 -14.44 -1.41 10.68
N ALA A 226 -15.12 -2.47 11.13
CA ALA A 226 -14.51 -3.47 11.98
C ALA A 226 -13.41 -4.25 11.22
N SER A 227 -13.53 -4.46 9.91
CA SER A 227 -12.46 -5.02 9.07
C SER A 227 -11.23 -4.11 8.98
N VAL A 228 -11.43 -2.78 8.96
CA VAL A 228 -10.32 -1.80 9.02
C VAL A 228 -9.58 -1.91 10.35
N THR A 229 -10.31 -1.94 11.48
CA THR A 229 -9.71 -2.14 12.81
C THR A 229 -8.93 -3.44 12.89
N TYR A 230 -9.43 -4.53 12.31
CA TYR A 230 -8.71 -5.80 12.23
C TYR A 230 -7.40 -5.67 11.46
N ALA A 231 -7.43 -5.02 10.30
CA ALA A 231 -6.24 -4.80 9.50
C ALA A 231 -5.18 -3.97 10.27
N VAL A 232 -5.60 -2.96 11.04
CA VAL A 232 -4.71 -2.18 11.93
C VAL A 232 -4.08 -3.06 13.02
N GLY A 233 -4.87 -3.90 13.68
CA GLY A 233 -4.36 -4.84 14.68
C GLY A 233 -3.35 -5.82 14.09
N LEU A 234 -3.67 -6.40 12.93
CA LEU A 234 -2.83 -7.34 12.20
C LEU A 234 -1.52 -6.68 11.71
N LEU A 235 -1.60 -5.46 11.19
CA LEU A 235 -0.45 -4.66 10.78
C LEU A 235 0.49 -4.40 11.95
N THR A 236 -0.05 -3.96 13.08
CA THR A 236 0.70 -3.68 14.32
C THR A 236 1.44 -4.93 14.79
N ALA A 237 0.73 -6.06 14.86
CA ALA A 237 1.29 -7.38 15.17
C ALA A 237 2.49 -7.72 14.28
N ARG A 238 2.37 -7.57 12.97
CA ARG A 238 3.40 -7.98 12.01
C ARG A 238 4.57 -7.01 11.90
N VAL A 239 4.36 -5.72 12.15
CA VAL A 239 5.40 -4.67 12.09
C VAL A 239 6.38 -4.77 13.27
N PHE A 240 5.87 -5.13 14.45
CA PHE A 240 6.68 -5.24 15.66
C PHE A 240 7.09 -6.67 16.01
N GLY A 241 6.26 -7.65 15.66
CA GLY A 241 6.49 -9.06 15.97
C GLY A 241 6.80 -9.88 14.72
N THR A 242 6.00 -10.92 14.48
CA THR A 242 6.28 -11.89 13.42
C THR A 242 5.54 -11.55 12.12
N PRO A 243 6.21 -11.45 10.96
CA PRO A 243 5.58 -11.09 9.68
C PRO A 243 4.45 -12.02 9.23
N SER A 244 4.55 -13.29 9.61
CA SER A 244 3.57 -14.34 9.30
C SER A 244 2.58 -14.59 10.44
N TRP A 245 2.52 -13.73 11.46
CA TRP A 245 1.60 -13.93 12.57
C TRP A 245 0.12 -13.81 12.16
N ARG A 246 -0.72 -14.68 12.71
CA ARG A 246 -2.18 -14.67 12.58
C ARG A 246 -2.79 -14.79 13.97
N PRO A 247 -3.96 -14.16 14.23
CA PRO A 247 -4.70 -14.42 15.46
C PRO A 247 -5.15 -15.87 15.49
N SER A 248 -4.99 -16.52 16.64
CA SER A 248 -5.55 -17.85 16.88
C SER A 248 -7.05 -17.77 17.12
N ALA A 249 -7.76 -18.87 16.88
CA ALA A 249 -9.15 -19.02 17.34
C ALA A 249 -9.26 -19.17 18.88
N THR A 250 -8.15 -19.47 19.56
CA THR A 250 -8.10 -19.68 21.02
C THR A 250 -7.10 -18.75 21.70
N ASP A 251 -7.57 -18.03 22.72
CA ASP A 251 -6.80 -17.03 23.50
C ASP A 251 -5.48 -17.58 24.07
N SER A 252 -5.42 -18.88 24.37
CA SER A 252 -4.24 -19.54 24.94
C SER A 252 -3.05 -19.69 23.98
N GLN A 253 -3.23 -19.42 22.69
CA GLN A 253 -2.15 -19.46 21.69
C GLN A 253 -1.72 -18.07 21.18
N ASP A 254 -2.43 -17.01 21.55
CA ASP A 254 -2.03 -15.62 21.28
C ASP A 254 -0.99 -15.17 22.31
N SER A 255 0.18 -15.81 22.25
CA SER A 255 1.35 -15.38 23.03
C SER A 255 1.61 -13.90 22.74
N PRO A 256 1.93 -13.09 23.78
CA PRO A 256 2.30 -11.69 23.56
C PRO A 256 3.44 -11.67 22.55
N GLN A 257 3.22 -10.98 21.42
CA GLN A 257 4.21 -10.94 20.38
C GLN A 257 5.45 -10.22 20.91
N GLU A 258 6.53 -10.97 21.08
CA GLU A 258 7.83 -10.42 21.41
C GLU A 258 8.13 -9.26 20.45
N GLY A 259 8.41 -8.08 21.01
CA GLY A 259 8.67 -6.86 20.25
C GLY A 259 7.50 -5.87 20.14
N VAL A 260 6.25 -6.28 20.37
CA VAL A 260 5.12 -5.33 20.42
C VAL A 260 5.19 -4.51 21.72
N PRO A 261 5.15 -3.15 21.65
CA PRO A 261 5.07 -2.31 22.83
C PRO A 261 3.90 -2.70 23.73
N ALA A 262 4.16 -2.86 25.03
CA ALA A 262 3.19 -3.41 25.99
C ALA A 262 1.86 -2.65 26.01
N ALA A 263 1.89 -1.32 25.84
CA ALA A 263 0.71 -0.47 25.77
C ALA A 263 -0.24 -0.83 24.60
N LEU A 264 0.28 -1.36 23.49
CA LEU A 264 -0.52 -1.71 22.31
C LEU A 264 -1.17 -3.10 22.43
N LEU A 265 -0.71 -3.96 23.33
CA LEU A 265 -1.18 -5.35 23.42
C LEU A 265 -2.70 -5.47 23.68
N PRO A 266 -3.33 -4.68 24.58
CA PRO A 266 -4.77 -4.79 24.82
C PRO A 266 -5.59 -4.45 23.56
N VAL A 267 -5.34 -3.29 22.95
CA VAL A 267 -6.10 -2.83 21.77
C VAL A 267 -5.84 -3.69 20.54
N LEU A 268 -4.62 -4.22 20.38
CA LEU A 268 -4.29 -5.19 19.34
C LEU A 268 -5.15 -6.45 19.48
N ARG A 269 -5.19 -7.06 20.68
CA ARG A 269 -5.97 -8.28 20.94
C ARG A 269 -7.46 -8.06 20.69
N GLU A 270 -8.02 -6.95 21.15
CA GLU A 270 -9.42 -6.61 20.90
C GLU A 270 -9.72 -6.41 19.41
N SER A 271 -8.75 -5.91 18.62
CA SER A 271 -8.93 -5.63 17.19
C SER A 271 -8.91 -6.86 16.30
N VAL A 272 -8.09 -7.86 16.64
CA VAL A 272 -7.89 -9.05 15.81
C VAL A 272 -8.86 -10.18 16.12
N ARG A 273 -9.60 -10.08 17.24
CA ARG A 273 -10.65 -11.02 17.61
C ARG A 273 -11.81 -10.98 16.61
N ALA A 274 -12.41 -12.15 16.40
CA ALA A 274 -13.61 -12.30 15.56
C ALA A 274 -14.88 -11.78 16.25
N THR A 275 -14.86 -11.58 17.57
CA THR A 275 -16.01 -11.10 18.34
C THR A 275 -16.15 -9.58 18.28
N THR A 276 -17.37 -9.11 18.07
CA THR A 276 -17.74 -7.69 18.08
C THR A 276 -18.14 -7.23 19.49
N PRO A 277 -18.01 -5.92 19.80
CA PRO A 277 -17.43 -4.88 18.96
C PRO A 277 -15.89 -4.83 19.05
N ARG A 278 -15.24 -4.58 17.91
CA ARG A 278 -13.81 -4.22 17.85
C ARG A 278 -13.63 -2.74 18.26
N PRO A 279 -12.46 -2.34 18.79
CA PRO A 279 -12.23 -0.98 19.24
C PRO A 279 -12.26 0.02 18.06
N PRO A 280 -12.82 1.22 18.26
CA PRO A 280 -12.80 2.26 17.24
C PRO A 280 -11.38 2.82 17.02
N LEU A 281 -11.13 3.42 15.85
CA LEU A 281 -9.78 3.91 15.49
C LEU A 281 -9.29 5.06 16.37
N HIS A 282 -10.18 5.89 16.91
CA HIS A 282 -9.79 6.93 17.88
C HIS A 282 -9.15 6.35 19.16
N ARG A 283 -9.55 5.15 19.59
CA ARG A 283 -8.92 4.47 20.73
C ARG A 283 -7.51 3.99 20.39
N TRP A 284 -7.29 3.56 19.14
CA TRP A 284 -5.93 3.26 18.65
C TRP A 284 -5.04 4.50 18.65
N LEU A 285 -5.54 5.65 18.20
CA LEU A 285 -4.79 6.90 18.20
C LEU A 285 -4.32 7.29 19.60
N ALA A 286 -5.22 7.27 20.59
CA ALA A 286 -4.88 7.60 21.97
C ALA A 286 -3.75 6.71 22.53
N ILE A 287 -3.84 5.39 22.32
CA ILE A 287 -2.84 4.45 22.82
C ILE A 287 -1.50 4.59 22.07
N LEU A 288 -1.53 4.91 20.76
CA LEU A 288 -0.32 5.19 19.99
C LEU A 288 0.36 6.48 20.45
N ASP A 289 -0.41 7.51 20.83
CA ASP A 289 0.10 8.75 21.41
C ASP A 289 0.79 8.48 22.76
N GLU A 290 0.15 7.74 23.67
CA GLU A 290 0.77 7.29 24.93
C GLU A 290 2.06 6.50 24.70
N ALA A 291 2.04 5.52 23.78
CA ALA A 291 3.22 4.72 23.47
C ALA A 291 4.36 5.56 22.86
N LEU A 292 4.04 6.63 22.13
CA LEU A 292 5.02 7.57 21.58
C LEU A 292 5.61 8.47 22.66
N GLU A 293 4.84 8.88 23.66
CA GLU A 293 5.35 9.62 24.81
C GLU A 293 6.36 8.77 25.61
N ASP A 294 6.05 7.49 25.80
CA ASP A 294 6.89 6.54 26.53
C ASP A 294 8.14 6.07 25.77
N THR A 295 8.20 6.27 24.45
CA THR A 295 9.31 5.81 23.60
C THR A 295 10.19 6.99 23.17
N PRO A 296 11.25 7.37 23.92
CA PRO A 296 12.03 8.58 23.62
C PRO A 296 12.67 8.55 22.23
N ALA A 297 12.77 9.73 21.61
CA ALA A 297 13.44 9.88 20.33
C ALA A 297 14.93 9.56 20.49
N ARG A 298 15.41 8.53 19.78
CA ARG A 298 16.85 8.34 19.62
C ARG A 298 17.35 9.41 18.66
N THR A 299 18.31 10.21 19.10
CA THR A 299 19.02 11.15 18.24
C THR A 299 19.83 10.31 17.24
N HIS A 300 19.38 10.22 15.98
CA HIS A 300 20.24 9.74 14.91
C HIS A 300 21.29 10.80 14.67
N THR A 301 22.51 10.62 15.20
CA THR A 301 23.65 11.42 14.77
C THR A 301 23.79 11.19 13.26
N PRO A 302 23.73 12.24 12.41
CA PRO A 302 23.89 12.08 10.98
C PRO A 302 25.25 11.42 10.73
N ARG A 303 25.26 10.19 10.24
CA ARG A 303 26.48 9.59 9.71
C ARG A 303 26.87 10.46 8.52
N THR A 304 28.00 11.16 8.64
CA THR A 304 28.54 12.08 7.63
C THR A 304 28.33 11.47 6.24
N ALA A 305 27.43 12.08 5.47
CA ALA A 305 27.19 11.65 4.11
C ALA A 305 28.52 11.77 3.36
N VAL A 306 29.07 10.65 2.91
CA VAL A 306 30.12 10.68 1.90
C VAL A 306 29.50 11.39 0.71
N ARG A 307 30.03 12.58 0.41
CA ARG A 307 29.57 13.46 -0.64
C ARG A 307 29.89 12.81 -1.97
N THR A 308 29.03 11.89 -2.43
CA THR A 308 29.12 11.35 -3.78
C THR A 308 28.75 12.50 -4.71
N THR A 309 29.75 13.02 -5.42
CA THR A 309 29.56 14.01 -6.48
C THR A 309 28.52 13.49 -7.46
N VAL A 310 27.48 14.29 -7.67
CA VAL A 310 26.46 14.06 -8.70
C VAL A 310 27.16 14.12 -10.05
N SER A 311 27.43 12.95 -10.65
CA SER A 311 27.76 12.86 -12.06
C SER A 311 26.46 12.89 -12.88
N GLU A 312 26.51 13.65 -13.98
CA GLU A 312 25.51 13.87 -15.03
C GLU A 312 24.57 12.69 -15.40
N PRO A 313 23.42 12.97 -16.03
CA PRO A 313 22.40 11.96 -16.28
C PRO A 313 22.90 10.90 -17.27
N LEU A 314 23.20 9.72 -16.74
CA LEU A 314 23.53 8.54 -17.54
C LEU A 314 22.27 8.03 -18.25
N ARG A 315 22.32 8.08 -19.59
CA ARG A 315 21.37 7.47 -20.52
C ARG A 315 21.01 6.04 -20.09
N GLN A 316 19.72 5.78 -19.91
CA GLN A 316 19.16 4.44 -19.71
C GLN A 316 19.29 3.62 -21.00
N GLY A 317 20.34 2.81 -21.09
CA GLY A 317 20.41 1.66 -21.97
C GLY A 317 20.63 0.40 -21.13
N GLY A 318 19.67 -0.53 -21.13
CA GLY A 318 19.87 -1.81 -20.43
C GLY A 318 18.61 -2.66 -20.22
N LEU A 319 18.31 -3.48 -21.24
CA LEU A 319 17.60 -4.76 -21.27
C LEU A 319 16.66 -5.17 -20.13
N SER A 320 15.40 -5.38 -20.54
CA SER A 320 14.21 -5.73 -19.77
C SER A 320 14.26 -7.05 -18.98
N TYR A 321 13.61 -7.00 -17.82
CA TYR A 321 13.30 -8.07 -16.87
C TYR A 321 12.67 -9.33 -17.47
N GLY A 322 12.04 -9.23 -18.66
CA GLY A 322 11.29 -10.34 -19.28
C GLY A 322 12.13 -11.56 -19.67
N VAL A 323 13.46 -11.42 -19.81
CA VAL A 323 14.32 -12.55 -20.19
C VAL A 323 14.61 -13.46 -19.00
N LYS A 324 14.73 -12.91 -17.79
CA LYS A 324 15.07 -13.70 -16.59
C LYS A 324 13.89 -14.53 -16.08
N GLU A 325 12.66 -14.01 -16.19
CA GLU A 325 11.45 -14.79 -15.88
C GLU A 325 11.21 -15.91 -16.88
N ARG A 326 11.45 -15.69 -18.18
CA ARG A 326 11.32 -16.75 -19.19
C ARG A 326 12.32 -17.90 -18.98
N VAL A 327 13.53 -17.59 -18.54
CA VAL A 327 14.54 -18.62 -18.20
C VAL A 327 14.15 -19.36 -16.91
N ALA A 328 13.69 -18.65 -15.87
CA ALA A 328 13.25 -19.30 -14.63
C ALA A 328 12.02 -20.21 -14.83
N LEU A 329 11.07 -19.78 -15.67
CA LEU A 329 9.86 -20.54 -15.99
C LEU A 329 10.18 -21.76 -16.87
N ALA A 330 11.09 -21.63 -17.84
CA ALA A 330 11.55 -22.77 -18.65
C ALA A 330 12.32 -23.80 -17.82
N VAL A 331 13.21 -23.36 -16.92
CA VAL A 331 13.96 -24.27 -16.02
C VAL A 331 13.02 -24.98 -15.04
N GLY A 332 12.04 -24.27 -14.47
CA GLY A 332 11.05 -24.86 -13.58
C GLY A 332 10.17 -25.92 -14.24
N LEU A 333 9.76 -25.68 -15.51
CA LEU A 333 8.90 -26.60 -16.26
C LEU A 333 9.65 -27.88 -16.67
N VAL A 334 10.93 -27.76 -17.04
CA VAL A 334 11.80 -28.92 -17.33
C VAL A 334 12.07 -29.74 -16.07
N CYS A 335 12.42 -29.10 -14.94
CA CYS A 335 12.63 -29.81 -13.68
C CYS A 335 11.36 -30.52 -13.18
N GLY A 336 10.20 -29.88 -13.30
CA GLY A 336 8.91 -30.48 -12.94
C GLY A 336 8.54 -31.69 -13.82
N ALA A 337 8.77 -31.59 -15.14
CA ALA A 337 8.51 -32.70 -16.06
C ALA A 337 9.44 -33.91 -15.80
N VAL A 338 10.72 -33.67 -15.50
CA VAL A 338 11.68 -34.74 -15.17
C VAL A 338 11.28 -35.42 -13.84
N ALA A 339 10.88 -34.66 -12.83
CA ALA A 339 10.43 -35.23 -11.56
C ALA A 339 9.16 -36.09 -11.72
N ALA A 340 8.20 -35.65 -12.54
CA ALA A 340 6.98 -36.41 -12.82
C ALA A 340 7.26 -37.71 -13.59
N ILE A 341 8.20 -37.70 -14.54
CA ILE A 341 8.60 -38.90 -15.29
C ILE A 341 9.32 -39.90 -14.35
N LEU A 342 10.19 -39.42 -13.47
CA LEU A 342 10.88 -40.30 -12.51
C LEU A 342 9.90 -40.94 -11.51
N LEU A 343 8.90 -40.20 -11.03
CA LEU A 343 7.84 -40.74 -10.18
C LEU A 343 6.96 -41.76 -10.90
N LEU A 344 6.69 -41.57 -12.20
CA LEU A 344 5.94 -42.54 -13.01
C LEU A 344 6.73 -43.83 -13.28
N ILE A 345 8.06 -43.74 -13.39
CA ILE A 345 8.94 -44.90 -13.57
C ILE A 345 9.09 -45.69 -12.27
N GLU A 346 9.08 -45.04 -11.09
CA GLU A 346 9.09 -45.73 -9.80
C GLU A 346 7.76 -46.43 -9.44
N MET A 347 6.67 -46.09 -10.13
CA MET A 347 5.34 -46.68 -9.92
C MET A 347 4.99 -47.82 -10.89
N LEU A 348 5.89 -48.17 -11.81
CA LEU A 348 5.82 -49.30 -12.74
C LEU A 348 6.85 -50.36 -12.35
#